data_AF-A0A9N9SYG0-F1
#
_entry.id   AF-A0A9N9SYG0-F1
#
_cell.length_a   1.000
_cell.length_b   1.000
_cell.length_c   1.000
_cell.angle_alpha   90.00
_cell.angle_beta   90.00
_cell.angle_gamma   90.00
#
_symmetry.space_group_name_H-M   'P 1'
#
loop_
_entity.id
_entity.type
_entity.pdbx_description
1 polymer ?
#
loop_
_entity_poly.entity_id
_entity_poly.type
_entity_poly.pdbx_seq_one_letter_code
_entity_poly.pdbx_strand_id
1 'polypeptide(L)'
;MTNGPPGDYWHEHFSADEFYILPVIMAFTVAYSFLFLGIVICTIELKSRQLLHTTYKIFVFSVLIQLFGIVVVSSCYLKLAVSGFLSTKMKRFGLMLMGTSETSFVLLLLLLAKGYTVTRGTLPLTASVKLTIFMCLYSVTYVSIFIYEAKVFDPGEVLYLYESPAGYALISLRIIAWCMFVYFTIFTLKHYPEKVSNFKQGLIYHQRFRYSEI
;
A
#
# COMPACT_ATOMS: atom_id res chain seq x y z
N MET A 1 -8.25 -31.26 15.78
CA MET A 1 -6.80 -31.41 16.00
C MET A 1 -6.25 -30.00 16.10
N THR A 2 -5.65 -29.63 17.23
CA THR A 2 -4.98 -28.33 17.45
C THR A 2 -3.48 -28.53 17.28
N ASN A 3 -2.76 -27.50 16.82
CA ASN A 3 -1.33 -27.63 16.53
C ASN A 3 -0.41 -27.25 17.71
N GLY A 4 -0.99 -26.74 18.81
CA GLY A 4 -0.29 -26.38 20.04
C GLY A 4 -0.97 -26.93 21.30
N PRO A 5 -0.25 -26.96 22.45
CA PRO A 5 -0.84 -27.33 23.73
C PRO A 5 -1.94 -26.32 24.15
N PRO A 6 -2.92 -26.75 24.95
CA PRO A 6 -3.98 -25.86 25.41
C PRO A 6 -3.41 -24.68 26.20
N GLY A 7 -3.76 -23.46 25.76
CA GLY A 7 -3.22 -22.20 26.27
C GLY A 7 -2.10 -21.58 25.42
N ASP A 8 -1.67 -22.23 24.33
CA ASP A 8 -0.70 -21.66 23.41
C ASP A 8 -1.36 -20.69 22.42
N TYR A 9 -1.29 -19.41 22.76
CA TYR A 9 -1.86 -18.31 21.98
C TYR A 9 -1.43 -18.27 20.50
N TRP A 10 -0.22 -18.73 20.19
CA TRP A 10 0.39 -18.55 18.87
C TRP A 10 0.15 -19.73 17.94
N HIS A 11 -0.10 -20.93 18.49
CA HIS A 11 -0.11 -22.16 17.70
C HIS A 11 -1.37 -23.01 17.89
N GLU A 12 -2.10 -22.87 19.00
CA GLU A 12 -3.21 -23.79 19.33
C GLU A 12 -4.30 -23.80 18.25
N HIS A 13 -4.77 -22.62 17.84
CA HIS A 13 -5.88 -22.45 16.89
C HIS A 13 -5.44 -22.13 15.46
N PHE A 14 -4.13 -22.02 15.22
CA PHE A 14 -3.59 -21.68 13.91
C PHE A 14 -3.18 -22.94 13.16
N SER A 15 -3.41 -22.96 11.85
CA SER A 15 -2.78 -23.93 10.97
C SER A 15 -1.26 -23.72 10.97
N ALA A 16 -0.48 -24.79 10.75
CA ALA A 16 0.99 -24.72 10.76
C ALA A 16 1.54 -23.62 9.83
N ASP A 17 0.87 -23.41 8.70
CA ASP A 17 1.23 -22.43 7.67
C ASP A 17 0.84 -20.99 8.03
N GLU A 18 -0.03 -20.81 9.04
CA GLU A 18 -0.61 -19.52 9.43
C GLU A 18 0.01 -18.93 10.71
N PHE A 19 0.95 -19.62 11.36
CA PHE A 19 1.56 -19.21 12.63
C PHE A 19 2.08 -17.77 12.63
N TYR A 20 2.69 -17.34 11.53
CA TYR A 20 3.27 -16.00 11.43
C TYR A 20 2.28 -14.91 11.02
N ILE A 21 1.04 -15.25 10.65
CA ILE A 21 0.09 -14.25 10.17
C ILE A 21 -0.22 -13.24 11.27
N LEU A 22 -0.56 -13.70 12.49
CA LEU A 22 -0.89 -12.84 13.61
C LEU A 22 0.25 -11.90 14.06
N PRO A 23 1.48 -12.39 14.34
CA PRO A 23 2.57 -11.50 14.75
C PRO A 23 2.93 -10.50 13.65
N VAL A 24 2.87 -10.88 12.37
CA VAL A 24 3.15 -9.98 11.24
C VAL A 24 2.12 -8.87 11.13
N ILE A 25 0.81 -9.17 11.17
CA ILE A 25 -0.23 -8.13 11.09
C ILE A 25 -0.23 -7.22 12.33
N MET A 26 0.14 -7.73 13.51
CA MET A 26 0.33 -6.92 14.71
C MET A 26 1.50 -5.96 14.55
N ALA A 27 2.65 -6.44 14.07
CA ALA A 27 3.82 -5.59 13.81
C ALA A 27 3.51 -4.49 12.80
N PHE A 28 2.80 -4.81 11.71
CA PHE A 28 2.35 -3.82 10.74
C PHE A 28 1.34 -2.83 11.34
N THR A 29 0.44 -3.26 12.22
CA THR A 29 -0.50 -2.36 12.91
C THR A 29 0.25 -1.33 13.73
N VAL A 30 1.29 -1.75 14.46
CA VAL A 30 2.17 -0.86 15.22
C VAL A 30 2.92 0.10 14.28
N ALA A 31 3.53 -0.42 13.20
CA ALA A 31 4.26 0.40 12.23
C ALA A 31 3.37 1.46 11.56
N TYR A 32 2.15 1.09 11.14
CA TYR A 32 1.18 2.03 10.56
C TYR A 32 0.66 3.04 11.58
N SER A 33 0.59 2.68 12.87
CA SER A 33 0.24 3.62 13.94
C SER A 33 1.33 4.70 14.11
N PHE A 34 2.61 4.32 14.11
CA PHE A 34 3.72 5.28 14.12
C PHE A 34 3.74 6.16 12.86
N LEU A 35 3.51 5.56 11.69
CA LEU A 35 3.39 6.32 10.44
C LEU A 35 2.26 7.34 10.51
N PHE A 36 1.11 6.96 11.05
CA PHE A 36 -0.04 7.85 11.22
C PHE A 36 0.27 9.03 12.14
N LEU A 37 0.96 8.79 13.27
CA LEU A 37 1.42 9.87 14.14
C LEU A 37 2.33 10.86 13.40
N GLY A 38 3.29 10.35 12.62
CA GLY A 38 4.16 11.18 11.78
C GLY A 38 3.38 12.00 10.75
N ILE A 39 2.35 11.40 10.14
CA ILE A 39 1.46 12.09 9.21
C ILE A 39 0.68 13.21 9.89
N VAL A 40 0.18 13.00 11.11
CA VAL A 40 -0.53 14.05 11.87
C VAL A 40 0.37 15.25 12.12
N ILE A 41 1.60 15.02 12.57
CA ILE A 41 2.59 16.08 12.80
C ILE A 41 2.87 16.85 11.50
N CYS A 42 3.19 16.13 10.42
CA CYS A 42 3.41 16.72 9.11
C CYS A 42 2.18 17.49 8.59
N THR A 43 0.97 16.97 8.84
CA THR A 43 -0.28 17.61 8.40
C THR A 43 -0.47 18.97 9.08
N ILE A 44 -0.16 19.07 10.37
CA ILE A 44 -0.24 20.33 11.14
C ILE A 44 0.73 21.36 10.55
N GLU A 45 1.98 20.96 10.31
CA GLU A 45 3.02 21.80 9.71
C GLU A 45 2.69 22.24 8.27
N LEU A 46 2.16 21.33 7.44
CA LEU A 46 1.80 21.68 6.05
C LEU A 46 0.56 22.57 6.00
N LYS A 47 -0.39 22.37 6.91
CA LYS A 47 -1.61 23.18 7.01
C LYS A 47 -1.31 24.61 7.45
N SER A 48 -0.40 24.80 8.41
CA SER A 48 0.02 26.14 8.85
C SER A 48 0.66 26.95 7.71
N ARG A 49 1.36 26.26 6.79
CA ARG A 49 2.02 26.86 5.62
C ARG A 49 1.14 26.95 4.36
N GLN A 50 -0.11 26.48 4.40
CA GLN A 50 -1.01 26.38 3.22
C GLN A 50 -0.44 25.54 2.06
N LEU A 51 0.45 24.58 2.33
CA LEU A 51 1.11 23.72 1.33
C LEU A 51 0.50 22.32 1.25
N LEU A 52 -0.78 22.18 1.61
CA LEU A 52 -1.46 20.89 1.68
C LEU A 52 -2.02 20.50 0.29
N HIS A 53 -1.10 20.03 -0.55
CA HIS A 53 -1.39 19.59 -1.93
C HIS A 53 -2.33 18.38 -1.97
N THR A 54 -3.05 18.24 -3.09
CA THR A 54 -4.00 17.15 -3.32
C THR A 54 -3.35 15.77 -3.20
N THR A 55 -2.11 15.59 -3.67
CA THR A 55 -1.34 14.35 -3.54
C THR A 55 -1.13 13.95 -2.08
N TYR A 56 -0.83 14.91 -1.20
CA TYR A 56 -0.72 14.66 0.23
C TYR A 56 -2.05 14.20 0.84
N LYS A 57 -3.18 14.78 0.41
CA LYS A 57 -4.53 14.32 0.87
C LYS A 57 -4.80 12.87 0.48
N ILE A 58 -4.44 12.48 -0.75
CA ILE A 58 -4.58 11.09 -1.23
C ILE A 58 -3.71 10.15 -0.39
N PHE A 59 -2.48 10.56 -0.05
CA PHE A 59 -1.59 9.80 0.83
C PHE A 59 -2.17 9.62 2.25
N VAL A 60 -2.69 10.69 2.86
CA VAL A 60 -3.34 10.63 4.18
C VAL A 60 -4.53 9.66 4.13
N PHE A 61 -5.36 9.77 3.09
CA PHE A 61 -6.49 8.87 2.89
C PHE A 61 -6.05 7.40 2.76
N SER A 62 -5.04 7.10 1.95
CA SER A 62 -4.56 5.72 1.77
C SER A 62 -4.07 5.13 3.09
N VAL A 63 -3.27 5.88 3.85
CA VAL A 63 -2.72 5.39 5.13
C VAL A 63 -3.80 5.21 6.19
N LEU A 64 -4.79 6.11 6.25
CA LEU A 64 -5.92 5.99 7.17
C LEU A 64 -6.74 4.73 6.91
N ILE A 65 -7.09 4.49 5.64
CA ILE A 65 -7.84 3.30 5.24
C ILE A 65 -7.03 2.03 5.49
N GLN A 66 -5.71 2.06 5.25
CA GLN A 66 -4.81 0.95 5.57
C GLN A 66 -4.81 0.62 7.05
N LEU A 67 -4.64 1.63 7.90
CA LEU A 67 -4.62 1.48 9.35
C LEU A 67 -5.94 0.91 9.86
N PHE A 68 -7.06 1.41 9.36
CA PHE A 68 -8.37 0.88 9.73
C PHE A 68 -8.55 -0.58 9.28
N GLY A 69 -8.18 -0.90 8.03
CA GLY A 69 -8.25 -2.25 7.50
C GLY A 69 -7.39 -3.24 8.30
N ILE A 70 -6.15 -2.88 8.62
CA ILE A 70 -5.25 -3.78 9.34
C ILE A 70 -5.67 -3.98 10.80
N VAL A 71 -6.23 -2.96 11.47
CA VAL A 71 -6.80 -3.09 12.82
C VAL A 71 -7.97 -4.07 12.82
N VAL A 72 -8.85 -4.01 11.81
CA VAL A 72 -9.98 -4.94 11.67
C VAL A 72 -9.48 -6.38 11.46
N VAL A 73 -8.52 -6.59 10.56
CA VAL A 73 -7.94 -7.92 10.30
C VAL A 73 -7.20 -8.45 11.54
N SER A 74 -6.38 -7.62 12.18
CA SER A 74 -5.66 -7.97 13.42
C SER A 74 -6.64 -8.38 14.51
N SER A 75 -7.72 -7.63 14.73
CA SER A 75 -8.76 -7.99 15.71
C SER A 75 -9.42 -9.34 15.41
N CYS A 76 -9.63 -9.68 14.13
CA CYS A 76 -10.18 -10.97 13.73
C CYS A 76 -9.25 -12.14 14.07
N TYR A 77 -7.95 -11.97 13.81
CA TYR A 77 -6.94 -12.99 14.11
C TYR A 77 -6.62 -13.09 15.61
N LEU A 78 -6.68 -11.98 16.36
CA LEU A 78 -6.61 -12.01 17.82
C LEU A 78 -7.78 -12.81 18.41
N LYS A 79 -8.98 -12.66 17.83
CA LYS A 79 -10.16 -13.45 18.24
C LYS A 79 -10.00 -14.93 17.91
N LEU A 80 -9.38 -15.25 16.77
CA LEU A 80 -9.01 -16.64 16.43
C LEU A 80 -8.04 -17.21 17.47
N ALA A 81 -7.04 -16.45 17.89
CA ALA A 81 -6.06 -16.88 18.88
C ALA A 81 -6.63 -17.11 20.29
N VAL A 82 -7.67 -16.37 20.70
CA VAL A 82 -8.30 -16.54 22.02
C VAL A 82 -9.42 -17.58 22.02
N SER A 83 -10.26 -17.59 20.98
CA SER A 83 -11.53 -18.34 20.98
C SER A 83 -11.56 -19.48 19.97
N GLY A 84 -10.59 -19.59 19.07
CA GLY A 84 -10.59 -20.58 17.99
C GLY A 84 -11.56 -20.29 16.84
N PHE A 85 -12.31 -19.18 16.88
CA PHE A 85 -13.31 -18.84 15.87
C PHE A 85 -12.88 -17.67 14.98
N LEU A 86 -12.70 -17.93 13.69
CA LEU A 86 -12.40 -16.90 12.68
C LEU A 86 -13.69 -16.37 12.02
N SER A 87 -13.92 -15.05 12.12
CA SER A 87 -15.03 -14.42 11.40
C SER A 87 -14.63 -14.09 9.96
N THR A 88 -15.00 -14.96 9.02
CA THR A 88 -14.69 -14.79 7.59
C THR A 88 -15.24 -13.48 7.01
N LYS A 89 -16.43 -13.04 7.46
CA LYS A 89 -17.05 -11.79 6.99
C LYS A 89 -16.22 -10.57 7.40
N MET A 90 -15.79 -10.51 8.66
CA MET A 90 -14.99 -9.39 9.18
C MET A 90 -13.58 -9.39 8.59
N LYS A 91 -12.95 -10.57 8.43
CA LYS A 91 -11.68 -10.71 7.72
C LYS A 91 -11.77 -10.14 6.30
N ARG A 92 -12.79 -10.56 5.53
CA ARG A 92 -13.01 -10.08 4.15
C ARG A 92 -13.19 -8.56 4.11
N PHE A 93 -13.98 -7.99 5.02
CA PHE A 93 -14.17 -6.55 5.10
C PHE A 93 -12.85 -5.80 5.35
N GLY A 94 -12.04 -6.29 6.29
CA GLY A 94 -10.70 -5.74 6.55
C GLY A 94 -9.77 -5.80 5.33
N LEU A 95 -9.79 -6.91 4.60
CA LEU A 95 -9.01 -7.06 3.35
C LEU A 95 -9.50 -6.13 2.22
N MET A 96 -10.81 -5.89 2.10
CA MET A 96 -11.35 -4.91 1.14
C MET A 96 -10.83 -3.49 1.42
N LEU A 97 -10.75 -3.11 2.71
CA LEU A 97 -10.21 -1.82 3.12
C LEU A 97 -8.73 -1.73 2.77
N MET A 98 -7.93 -2.75 3.09
CA MET A 98 -6.51 -2.80 2.72
C MET A 98 -6.33 -2.68 1.19
N GLY A 99 -7.14 -3.37 0.39
CA GLY A 99 -7.10 -3.25 -1.07
C GLY A 99 -7.51 -1.86 -1.59
N THR A 100 -8.47 -1.21 -0.94
CA THR A 100 -8.83 0.19 -1.26
C THR A 100 -7.69 1.14 -0.97
N SER A 101 -6.96 0.93 0.13
CA SER A 101 -5.73 1.66 0.42
C SER A 101 -4.66 1.42 -0.65
N GLU A 102 -4.38 0.16 -1.01
CA GLU A 102 -3.38 -0.18 -2.03
C GLU A 102 -3.68 0.49 -3.38
N THR A 103 -4.93 0.42 -3.85
CA THR A 103 -5.35 1.04 -5.11
C THR A 103 -5.21 2.58 -5.07
N SER A 104 -5.56 3.21 -3.95
CA SER A 104 -5.36 4.66 -3.76
C SER A 104 -3.88 5.06 -3.68
N PHE A 105 -3.03 4.20 -3.12
CA PHE A 105 -1.59 4.43 -3.07
C PHE A 105 -0.94 4.28 -4.45
N VAL A 106 -1.40 3.33 -5.28
CA VAL A 106 -0.98 3.21 -6.68
C VAL A 106 -1.37 4.47 -7.48
N LEU A 107 -2.58 5.00 -7.28
CA LEU A 107 -2.98 6.29 -7.87
C LEU A 107 -2.01 7.41 -7.49
N LEU A 108 -1.68 7.52 -6.20
CA LEU A 108 -0.71 8.50 -5.70
C LEU A 108 0.66 8.36 -6.40
N LEU A 109 1.20 7.14 -6.46
CA LEU A 109 2.50 6.89 -7.09
C LEU A 109 2.51 7.28 -8.57
N LEU A 110 1.44 6.96 -9.31
CA LEU A 110 1.35 7.33 -10.73
C LEU A 110 1.19 8.84 -10.94
N LEU A 111 0.45 9.53 -10.07
CA LEU A 111 0.35 10.99 -10.08
C LEU A 111 1.72 11.63 -9.83
N LEU A 112 2.46 11.14 -8.82
CA LEU A 112 3.80 11.62 -8.50
C LEU A 112 4.80 11.34 -9.62
N ALA A 113 4.78 10.15 -10.22
CA ALA A 113 5.63 9.78 -11.35
C ALA A 113 5.39 10.68 -12.57
N LYS A 114 4.14 11.12 -12.78
CA LYS A 114 3.80 12.08 -13.84
C LYS A 114 4.16 13.54 -13.48
N GLY A 115 4.59 13.78 -12.25
CA GLY A 115 5.00 15.09 -11.74
C GLY A 115 3.84 15.97 -11.28
N TYR A 116 2.65 15.42 -11.07
CA TYR A 116 1.51 16.17 -10.53
C TYR A 116 1.87 16.72 -9.15
N THR A 117 1.65 18.02 -8.93
CA THR A 117 2.00 18.81 -7.73
C THR A 117 3.51 18.94 -7.44
N VAL A 118 4.39 18.14 -8.04
CA VAL A 118 5.85 18.18 -7.81
C VAL A 118 6.60 18.99 -8.88
N THR A 119 6.32 18.74 -10.17
CA THR A 119 6.93 19.47 -11.28
C THR A 119 5.93 20.39 -11.97
N ARG A 120 4.63 20.06 -11.92
CA ARG A 120 3.55 20.84 -12.53
C ARG A 120 2.39 20.99 -11.52
N GLY A 121 1.85 22.19 -11.37
CA GLY A 121 0.71 22.45 -10.49
C GLY A 121 -0.60 21.82 -10.98
N THR A 122 -0.73 21.60 -12.28
CA THR A 122 -1.90 20.97 -12.91
C THR A 122 -1.47 19.89 -13.91
N LEU A 123 -2.32 18.86 -14.04
CA LEU A 123 -2.13 17.79 -15.00
C LEU A 123 -2.91 18.13 -16.28
N PRO A 124 -2.33 18.01 -17.49
CA PRO A 124 -3.09 18.23 -18.72
C PRO A 124 -4.23 17.22 -18.83
N LEU A 125 -5.38 17.67 -19.37
CA LEU A 125 -6.61 16.87 -19.44
C LEU A 125 -6.37 15.50 -20.08
N THR A 126 -5.63 15.43 -21.19
CA THR A 126 -5.29 14.18 -21.89
C THR A 126 -4.56 13.19 -20.99
N ALA A 127 -3.63 13.66 -20.14
CA ALA A 127 -2.91 12.78 -19.21
C ALA A 127 -3.82 12.34 -18.06
N SER A 128 -4.68 13.24 -17.56
CA SER A 128 -5.66 12.93 -16.52
C SER A 128 -6.65 11.87 -16.98
N VAL A 129 -7.17 11.99 -18.20
CA VAL A 129 -8.10 11.02 -18.79
C VAL A 129 -7.44 9.66 -18.95
N LYS A 130 -6.23 9.59 -19.53
CA LYS A 130 -5.48 8.33 -19.67
C LYS A 130 -5.21 7.65 -18.32
N LEU A 131 -4.81 8.42 -17.31
CA LEU A 131 -4.58 7.91 -15.96
C LEU A 131 -5.88 7.41 -15.33
N THR A 132 -6.98 8.15 -15.48
CA THR A 132 -8.29 7.77 -14.92
C THR A 132 -8.80 6.48 -15.55
N ILE A 133 -8.68 6.32 -16.87
CA ILE A 133 -9.04 5.07 -17.57
C ILE A 133 -8.21 3.90 -17.03
N PHE A 134 -6.89 4.09 -16.90
CA PHE A 134 -6.01 3.06 -16.33
C PHE A 134 -6.42 2.68 -14.91
N MET A 135 -6.69 3.66 -14.04
CA MET A 135 -7.08 3.41 -12.65
C MET A 135 -8.46 2.77 -12.52
N CYS A 136 -9.40 3.09 -13.42
CA CYS A 136 -10.70 2.44 -13.50
C CYS A 136 -10.53 0.96 -13.84
N LEU A 137 -9.79 0.64 -14.90
CA LEU A 137 -9.48 -0.74 -15.27
C LEU A 137 -8.75 -1.48 -14.14
N TYR A 138 -7.75 -0.86 -13.53
CA TYR A 138 -7.01 -1.42 -12.40
C TYR A 138 -7.95 -1.79 -11.24
N SER A 139 -8.85 -0.87 -10.87
CA SER A 139 -9.78 -1.07 -9.75
C SER A 139 -10.82 -2.15 -10.05
N VAL A 140 -11.36 -2.18 -11.28
CA VAL A 140 -12.32 -3.22 -11.71
C VAL A 140 -11.66 -4.58 -11.72
N THR A 141 -10.43 -4.70 -12.24
CA THR A 141 -9.68 -5.96 -12.21
C THR A 141 -9.38 -6.39 -10.78
N TYR A 142 -8.94 -5.48 -9.92
CA TYR A 142 -8.70 -5.77 -8.50
C TYR A 142 -9.96 -6.32 -7.80
N VAL A 143 -11.10 -5.64 -7.96
CA VAL A 143 -12.38 -6.07 -7.39
C VAL A 143 -12.84 -7.41 -7.97
N SER A 144 -12.65 -7.63 -9.27
CA SER A 144 -12.98 -8.91 -9.91
C SER A 144 -12.17 -10.06 -9.33
N ILE A 145 -10.86 -9.85 -9.11
CA ILE A 145 -10.00 -10.85 -8.46
C ILE A 145 -10.45 -11.10 -7.02
N PHE A 146 -10.77 -10.05 -6.26
CA PHE A 146 -11.27 -10.17 -4.90
C PHE A 146 -12.58 -10.96 -4.81
N ILE A 147 -13.50 -10.75 -5.75
CA ILE A 147 -14.76 -11.51 -5.84
C ILE A 147 -14.49 -12.97 -6.23
N TYR A 148 -13.55 -13.19 -7.17
CA TYR A 148 -13.16 -14.54 -7.58
C TYR A 148 -12.59 -15.33 -6.40
N GLU A 149 -11.67 -14.74 -5.64
CA GLU A 149 -11.13 -15.31 -4.39
C GLU A 149 -12.26 -15.63 -3.42
N ALA A 150 -13.21 -14.72 -3.22
CA ALA A 150 -14.31 -14.92 -2.26
C ALA A 150 -15.29 -16.05 -2.63
N LYS A 151 -15.39 -16.43 -3.91
CA LYS A 151 -16.37 -17.41 -4.44
C LYS A 151 -15.77 -18.76 -4.81
N VAL A 152 -14.55 -18.77 -5.35
CA VAL A 152 -13.93 -19.97 -5.94
C VAL A 152 -12.93 -20.61 -4.98
N PHE A 153 -12.36 -19.83 -4.06
CA PHE A 153 -11.40 -20.35 -3.11
C PHE A 153 -12.11 -21.10 -1.97
N ASP A 154 -11.88 -22.40 -1.89
CA ASP A 154 -12.37 -23.22 -0.79
C ASP A 154 -11.48 -22.99 0.44
N PRO A 155 -12.02 -22.51 1.58
CA PRO A 155 -11.24 -22.37 2.81
C PRO A 155 -10.67 -23.68 3.35
N GLY A 156 -11.08 -24.85 2.82
CA GLY A 156 -10.55 -26.17 3.17
C GLY A 156 -9.31 -26.61 2.38
N GLU A 157 -8.96 -25.94 1.27
CA GLU A 157 -7.74 -26.23 0.52
C GLU A 157 -6.56 -25.44 1.10
N VAL A 158 -5.49 -26.14 1.48
CA VAL A 158 -4.26 -25.58 2.08
C VAL A 158 -3.38 -24.96 0.99
N LEU A 159 -3.93 -23.98 0.26
CA LEU A 159 -3.21 -23.26 -0.78
C LEU A 159 -2.91 -21.84 -0.32
N TYR A 160 -1.66 -21.36 -0.46
CA TYR A 160 -1.36 -19.97 -0.13
C TYR A 160 -2.08 -19.01 -1.09
N LEU A 161 -2.39 -17.79 -0.62
CA LEU A 161 -3.01 -16.75 -1.46
C LEU A 161 -2.23 -16.55 -2.77
N TYR A 162 -0.90 -16.58 -2.72
CA TYR A 162 -0.01 -16.40 -3.88
C TYR A 162 0.24 -17.67 -4.70
N GLU A 163 -0.19 -18.83 -4.22
CA GLU A 163 -0.20 -20.08 -4.98
C GLU A 163 -1.52 -20.26 -5.74
N SER A 164 -2.54 -19.46 -5.39
CA SER A 164 -3.83 -19.46 -6.07
C SER A 164 -3.79 -18.68 -7.41
N PRO A 165 -4.67 -19.03 -8.37
CA PRO A 165 -4.85 -18.24 -9.60
C PRO A 165 -5.16 -16.75 -9.33
N ALA A 166 -5.91 -16.46 -8.26
CA ALA A 166 -6.20 -15.10 -7.83
C ALA A 166 -4.92 -14.34 -7.42
N GLY A 167 -4.04 -15.00 -6.67
CA GLY A 167 -2.73 -14.47 -6.27
C GLY A 167 -1.84 -14.12 -7.45
N TYR A 168 -1.72 -15.03 -8.43
CA TYR A 168 -0.95 -14.76 -9.65
C TYR A 168 -1.51 -13.59 -10.47
N ALA A 169 -2.84 -13.46 -10.52
CA ALA A 169 -3.50 -12.33 -11.16
C ALA A 169 -3.19 -11.00 -10.42
N LEU A 170 -3.22 -10.99 -9.08
CA LEU A 170 -2.85 -9.82 -8.27
C LEU A 170 -1.38 -9.43 -8.47
N ILE A 171 -0.46 -10.41 -8.49
CA ILE A 171 0.96 -10.16 -8.76
C ILE A 171 1.15 -9.53 -10.14
N SER A 172 0.49 -10.09 -11.17
CA SER A 172 0.55 -9.58 -12.54
C SER A 172 0.04 -8.14 -12.62
N LEU A 173 -1.08 -7.84 -11.95
CA LEU A 173 -1.65 -6.50 -11.87
C LEU A 173 -0.68 -5.49 -11.23
N ARG A 174 0.04 -5.90 -10.17
CA ARG A 174 1.08 -5.08 -9.51
C ARG A 174 2.28 -4.83 -10.42
N ILE A 175 2.73 -5.84 -11.17
CA ILE A 175 3.83 -5.69 -12.14
C ILE A 175 3.45 -4.69 -13.24
N ILE A 176 2.22 -4.75 -13.76
CA ILE A 176 1.73 -3.79 -14.78
C ILE A 176 1.74 -2.35 -14.23
N ALA A 177 1.25 -2.15 -13.00
CA ALA A 177 1.27 -0.84 -12.35
C ALA A 177 2.70 -0.33 -12.14
N TRP A 178 3.63 -1.21 -11.75
CA TRP A 178 5.05 -0.88 -11.61
C TRP A 178 5.69 -0.48 -12.95
N CYS A 179 5.45 -1.23 -14.02
CA CYS A 179 5.94 -0.89 -15.36
C CYS A 179 5.42 0.49 -15.81
N MET A 180 4.13 0.79 -15.58
CA MET A 180 3.54 2.10 -15.85
C MET A 180 4.18 3.23 -15.02
N PHE A 181 4.43 2.96 -13.74
CA PHE A 181 5.10 3.90 -12.84
C PHE A 181 6.53 4.24 -13.34
N VAL A 182 7.30 3.23 -13.73
CA VAL A 182 8.64 3.41 -14.31
C VAL A 182 8.57 4.19 -15.62
N TYR A 183 7.64 3.85 -16.51
CA TYR A 183 7.42 4.56 -17.77
C TYR A 183 7.11 6.04 -17.56
N PHE A 184 6.20 6.39 -16.65
CA PHE A 184 5.89 7.79 -16.33
C PHE A 184 7.06 8.52 -15.72
N THR A 185 7.82 7.86 -14.84
CA THR A 185 9.01 8.45 -14.22
C THR A 185 10.06 8.80 -15.29
N ILE A 186 10.39 7.88 -16.19
CA ILE A 186 11.35 8.12 -17.28
C ILE A 186 10.87 9.23 -18.21
N PHE A 187 9.58 9.21 -18.59
CA PHE A 187 8.99 10.25 -19.43
C PHE A 187 9.10 11.65 -18.79
N THR A 188 8.77 11.75 -17.50
CA THR A 188 8.86 13.01 -16.75
C THR A 188 10.30 13.50 -16.65
N LEU A 189 11.26 12.60 -16.37
CA LEU A 189 12.68 12.96 -16.30
C LEU A 189 13.25 13.44 -17.64
N LYS A 190 12.86 12.80 -18.75
CA LYS A 190 13.30 13.21 -20.11
C LYS A 190 12.76 14.57 -20.51
N HIS A 191 11.54 14.91 -20.08
CA HIS A 191 10.89 16.17 -20.44
C HIS A 191 11.30 17.35 -19.55
N TYR A 192 11.83 17.09 -18.36
CA TYR A 192 12.30 18.10 -17.40
C TYR A 192 13.76 17.84 -16.96
N PRO A 193 14.74 17.92 -17.87
CA PRO A 193 16.15 17.65 -17.57
C PRO A 193 16.75 18.63 -16.55
N GLU A 194 16.14 19.81 -16.41
CA GLU A 194 16.58 20.94 -15.57
C GLU A 194 16.56 20.60 -14.07
N LYS A 195 15.69 19.66 -13.65
CA LYS A 195 15.68 19.14 -12.28
C LYS A 195 16.69 18.01 -12.04
N VAL A 196 17.19 17.35 -13.08
CA VAL A 196 18.27 16.33 -12.98
C VAL A 196 19.61 17.01 -12.68
N SER A 197 19.82 18.20 -13.26
CA SER A 197 20.95 19.08 -12.96
C SER A 197 21.02 19.40 -11.45
N ASN A 198 19.91 19.82 -10.84
CA ASN A 198 19.87 20.17 -9.41
C ASN A 198 20.17 19.00 -8.46
N PHE A 199 19.76 17.78 -8.81
CA PHE A 199 20.12 16.58 -8.03
C PHE A 199 21.61 16.22 -8.14
N LYS A 200 22.20 16.34 -9.33
CA LYS A 200 23.66 16.20 -9.50
C LYS A 200 24.43 17.32 -8.80
N GLN A 201 23.95 18.55 -8.89
CA GLN A 201 24.56 19.73 -8.26
C GLN A 201 24.56 19.60 -6.73
N GLY A 202 23.47 19.13 -6.12
CA GLY A 202 23.40 18.86 -4.67
C GLY A 202 24.37 17.78 -4.19
N LEU A 203 24.57 16.71 -4.97
CA LEU A 203 25.58 15.68 -4.71
C LEU A 203 27.01 16.23 -4.80
N ILE A 204 27.28 17.11 -5.77
CA ILE A 204 28.58 17.77 -5.94
C ILE A 204 28.84 18.76 -4.79
N TYR A 205 27.83 19.52 -4.35
CA TYR A 205 27.98 20.42 -3.20
C TYR A 205 28.25 19.65 -1.91
N HIS A 206 27.57 18.53 -1.67
CA HIS A 206 27.83 17.70 -0.47
C HIS A 206 29.23 17.06 -0.51
N GLN A 207 29.76 16.70 -1.68
CA GLN A 207 31.14 16.24 -1.81
C GLN A 207 32.15 17.37 -1.59
N ARG A 208 31.83 18.61 -2.00
CA ARG A 208 32.73 19.76 -1.83
C ARG A 208 32.88 20.23 -0.39
N PHE A 209 31.83 20.13 0.43
CA PHE A 209 31.91 20.43 1.86
C PHE A 209 32.71 19.39 2.67
N ARG A 210 32.83 18.15 2.17
CA ARG A 210 33.60 17.10 2.86
C ARG A 210 35.12 17.17 2.65
N TYR A 211 35.59 18.01 1.72
CA TYR A 211 37.01 18.23 1.42
C TYR A 211 37.53 19.59 1.92
N SER A 212 36.67 20.44 2.49
CA SER A 212 37.06 21.71 3.10
C SER A 212 37.28 21.63 4.62
N GLU A 213 37.12 20.44 5.21
CA GLU A 213 37.35 20.15 6.64
C GLU A 213 38.59 19.26 6.87
N ILE A 214 39.50 19.18 5.89
CA ILE A 214 40.83 18.56 5.99
C ILE A 214 41.86 19.60 5.53
#